data_AF-A0A2N5A6P1-F1
#
_entry.id   AF-A0A2N5A6P1-F1
#
_cell.length_a   1.000
_cell.length_b   1.000
_cell.length_c   1.000
_cell.angle_alpha   90.00
_cell.angle_beta   90.00
_cell.angle_gamma   90.00
#
_symmetry.space_group_name_H-M   'P 1'
#
loop_
_entity.id
_entity.type
_entity.pdbx_description
1 polymer ?
#
loop_
_entity_poly.entity_id
_entity_poly.type
_entity_poly.pdbx_seq_one_letter_code
_entity_poly.pdbx_strand_id
1 'polypeptide(L)'
;MTIQNIICDIDGVLMHDNVAVPGAAEFIKRILDKGMPLVMLTNYPSQTGQDLANRFATAGIDVPDTAFYTSAMATADFLRRQEGKKAYVVGEGALIHELYKAGFTITDVNPDFVIVGETRSFNWEMMHKAAFFVANGARFIATNPDTHGRGY
;
A
#
# COMPACT_ATOMS: atom_id res chain seq x y z
N MET A 1 -0.78 32.01 1.55
CA MET A 1 -0.96 30.97 0.51
C MET A 1 -2.24 30.22 0.81
N THR A 2 -3.05 29.94 -0.20
CA THR A 2 -4.24 29.08 -0.08
C THR A 2 -3.84 27.62 -0.30
N ILE A 3 -4.62 26.68 0.22
CA ILE A 3 -4.40 25.23 0.02
C ILE A 3 -4.63 24.91 -1.47
N GLN A 4 -3.70 24.19 -2.10
CA GLN A 4 -3.74 23.84 -3.53
C GLN A 4 -3.87 22.34 -3.80
N ASN A 5 -3.45 21.48 -2.86
CA ASN A 5 -3.46 20.03 -3.01
C ASN A 5 -3.90 19.39 -1.69
N ILE A 6 -4.50 18.20 -1.76
CA ILE A 6 -4.97 17.47 -0.58
C ILE A 6 -4.44 16.03 -0.62
N ILE A 7 -3.87 15.61 0.49
CA ILE A 7 -3.66 14.19 0.81
C ILE A 7 -4.63 13.87 1.93
N CYS A 8 -5.42 12.82 1.76
CA CYS A 8 -6.46 12.44 2.70
C CYS A 8 -6.31 10.96 3.05
N ASP A 9 -6.27 10.65 4.35
CA ASP A 9 -6.31 9.29 4.83
C ASP A 9 -7.66 8.63 4.50
N ILE A 10 -7.70 7.30 4.42
CA ILE A 10 -8.91 6.53 4.08
C ILE A 10 -9.61 6.05 5.35
N ASP A 11 -8.96 5.20 6.14
CA ASP A 11 -9.60 4.36 7.17
C ASP A 11 -9.82 5.13 8.49
N GLY A 12 -11.05 5.57 8.72
CA GLY A 12 -11.41 6.46 9.85
C GLY A 12 -11.67 7.91 9.45
N VAL A 13 -11.44 8.25 8.18
CA VAL A 13 -11.63 9.61 7.65
C VAL A 13 -12.65 9.61 6.52
N LEU A 14 -12.41 8.84 5.46
CA LEU A 14 -13.32 8.71 4.32
C LEU A 14 -14.20 7.46 4.43
N MET A 15 -13.67 6.40 5.04
CA MET A 15 -14.31 5.09 5.12
C MET A 15 -14.25 4.55 6.56
N HIS A 16 -15.33 3.90 6.98
CA HIS A 16 -15.35 2.93 8.08
C HIS A 16 -15.64 1.56 7.47
N ASP A 17 -14.59 0.73 7.37
CA ASP A 17 -14.63 -0.54 6.64
C ASP A 17 -15.17 -0.32 5.21
N ASN A 18 -16.31 -0.89 4.86
CA ASN A 18 -16.90 -0.74 3.52
C ASN A 18 -17.98 0.36 3.43
N VAL A 19 -18.12 1.19 4.47
CA VAL A 19 -19.14 2.26 4.54
C VAL A 19 -18.46 3.62 4.51
N ALA A 20 -18.93 4.52 3.65
CA ALA A 20 -18.43 5.89 3.60
C ALA A 20 -18.81 6.65 4.89
N VAL A 21 -17.87 7.46 5.38
CA VAL A 21 -18.14 8.40 6.48
C VAL A 21 -19.12 9.48 5.98
N PRO A 22 -20.14 9.88 6.76
CA PRO A 22 -21.07 10.93 6.36
C PRO A 22 -20.33 12.23 5.96
N GLY A 23 -20.61 12.74 4.76
CA GLY A 23 -19.94 13.92 4.21
C GLY A 23 -18.70 13.63 3.35
N ALA A 24 -18.20 12.39 3.31
CA ALA A 24 -17.00 12.04 2.55
C ALA A 24 -17.19 12.25 1.03
N ALA A 25 -18.35 11.85 0.50
CA ALA A 25 -18.69 12.02 -0.91
C ALA A 25 -18.73 13.51 -1.30
N GLU A 26 -19.40 14.34 -0.49
CA GLU A 26 -19.48 15.80 -0.71
C GLU A 26 -18.12 16.47 -0.57
N PHE A 27 -17.30 16.02 0.38
CA PHE A 27 -15.93 16.51 0.56
C PHE A 27 -15.08 16.23 -0.68
N ILE A 28 -15.02 14.97 -1.13
CA ILE A 28 -14.25 14.57 -2.31
C ILE A 28 -14.74 15.32 -3.54
N LYS A 29 -16.06 15.37 -3.76
CA LYS A 29 -16.65 16.09 -4.89
C LYS A 29 -16.21 17.56 -4.93
N ARG A 30 -16.23 18.26 -3.80
CA ARG A 30 -15.80 19.68 -3.73
C ARG A 30 -14.34 19.88 -4.07
N ILE A 31 -13.48 18.89 -3.84
CA ILE A 31 -12.05 18.95 -4.19
C ILE A 31 -11.89 18.79 -5.69
N LEU A 32 -12.55 17.78 -6.27
CA LEU A 32 -12.54 17.50 -7.70
C LEU A 32 -13.15 18.64 -8.53
N ASP A 33 -14.28 19.20 -8.09
CA ASP A 33 -14.95 20.35 -8.73
C ASP A 33 -14.05 21.60 -8.77
N LYS A 34 -13.13 21.72 -7.81
CA LYS A 34 -12.13 22.80 -7.77
C LYS A 34 -10.88 22.52 -8.61
N GLY A 35 -10.79 21.35 -9.24
CA GLY A 35 -9.61 20.91 -9.98
C GLY A 35 -8.37 20.73 -9.10
N MET A 36 -8.55 20.53 -7.79
CA MET A 36 -7.44 20.35 -6.86
C MET A 36 -6.97 18.88 -6.90
N PRO A 37 -5.66 18.62 -7.04
CA PRO A 37 -5.13 17.27 -6.91
C PRO A 37 -5.46 16.65 -5.55
N LEU A 38 -5.97 15.42 -5.60
CA LEU A 38 -6.34 14.61 -4.44
C LEU A 38 -5.59 13.29 -4.48
N VAL A 39 -4.94 12.95 -3.36
CA VAL A 39 -4.39 11.61 -3.10
C VAL A 39 -5.09 11.03 -1.87
N MET A 40 -5.77 9.90 -2.04
CA MET A 40 -6.34 9.09 -0.97
C MET A 40 -5.31 8.06 -0.54
N LEU A 41 -4.81 8.20 0.68
CA LEU A 41 -3.66 7.48 1.22
C LEU A 41 -4.13 6.40 2.19
N THR A 42 -3.55 5.20 2.11
CA THR A 42 -3.70 4.17 3.15
C THR A 42 -2.38 3.45 3.41
N ASN A 43 -2.13 3.11 4.67
CA ASN A 43 -0.98 2.30 5.07
C ASN A 43 -1.18 0.80 4.79
N TYR A 44 -2.37 0.37 4.37
CA TYR A 44 -2.63 -1.05 4.15
C TYR A 44 -2.16 -1.52 2.75
N PRO A 45 -1.26 -2.52 2.67
CA PRO A 45 -0.58 -2.87 1.41
C PRO A 45 -1.34 -3.88 0.53
N SER A 46 -2.48 -4.41 0.98
CA SER A 46 -3.10 -5.58 0.33
C SER A 46 -3.99 -5.24 -0.86
N GLN A 47 -4.51 -4.01 -0.96
CA GLN A 47 -5.45 -3.60 -2.00
C GLN A 47 -4.74 -2.83 -3.12
N THR A 48 -5.08 -3.12 -4.38
CA THR A 48 -4.67 -2.31 -5.52
C THR A 48 -5.48 -1.01 -5.58
N GLY A 49 -5.04 -0.04 -6.40
CA GLY A 49 -5.84 1.17 -6.66
C GLY A 49 -7.24 0.85 -7.21
N GLN A 50 -7.35 -0.18 -8.06
CA GLN A 50 -8.63 -0.62 -8.60
C GLN A 50 -9.52 -1.27 -7.54
N ASP A 51 -8.95 -2.05 -6.61
CA ASP A 51 -9.72 -2.62 -5.49
C ASP A 51 -10.29 -1.51 -4.60
N LEU A 52 -9.50 -0.47 -4.33
CA LEU A 52 -9.94 0.70 -3.57
C LEU A 52 -11.00 1.51 -4.32
N ALA A 53 -10.83 1.73 -5.63
CA ALA A 53 -11.85 2.39 -6.46
C ALA A 53 -13.18 1.63 -6.42
N ASN A 54 -13.15 0.30 -6.53
CA ASN A 54 -14.34 -0.55 -6.44
C ASN A 54 -14.98 -0.48 -5.04
N ARG A 55 -14.16 -0.47 -3.97
CA ARG A 55 -14.62 -0.31 -2.57
C ARG A 55 -15.33 1.05 -2.37
N PHE A 56 -14.77 2.12 -2.90
CA PHE A 56 -15.36 3.47 -2.84
C PHE A 56 -16.65 3.56 -3.66
N ALA A 57 -16.66 2.99 -4.88
CA ALA A 57 -17.85 2.95 -5.72
C ALA A 57 -19.01 2.19 -5.04
N THR A 58 -18.71 1.08 -4.36
CA THR A 58 -19.69 0.33 -3.55
C THR A 58 -20.28 1.17 -2.41
N ALA A 59 -19.51 2.13 -1.89
CA ALA A 59 -19.95 3.09 -0.88
C ALA A 59 -20.55 4.38 -1.46
N GLY A 60 -20.78 4.44 -2.78
CA GLY A 60 -21.42 5.57 -3.47
C GLY A 60 -20.47 6.71 -3.84
N ILE A 61 -19.16 6.46 -3.89
CA ILE A 61 -18.13 7.45 -4.23
C ILE A 61 -17.36 7.00 -5.47
N ASP A 62 -17.61 7.63 -6.61
CA ASP A 62 -16.90 7.33 -7.85
C ASP A 62 -15.62 8.18 -7.97
N VAL A 63 -14.47 7.53 -7.96
CA VAL A 63 -13.14 8.13 -8.10
C VAL A 63 -12.23 7.23 -8.94
N PRO A 64 -11.30 7.78 -9.73
CA PRO A 64 -10.37 6.97 -10.52
C PRO A 64 -9.39 6.22 -9.61
N ASP A 65 -8.91 5.05 -10.06
CA ASP A 65 -7.91 4.25 -9.35
C ASP A 65 -6.60 5.01 -9.11
N THR A 66 -6.25 5.95 -9.99
CA THR A 66 -5.08 6.84 -9.88
C THR A 66 -5.16 7.80 -8.69
N ALA A 67 -6.33 7.96 -8.06
CA ALA A 67 -6.47 8.81 -6.89
C ALA A 67 -5.98 8.13 -5.60
N PHE A 68 -5.69 6.82 -5.63
CA PHE A 68 -5.24 6.07 -4.46
C PHE A 68 -3.73 5.91 -4.43
N TYR A 69 -3.16 5.96 -3.22
CA TYR A 69 -1.76 5.67 -2.98
C TYR A 69 -1.63 4.80 -1.72
N THR A 70 -1.09 3.58 -1.88
CA THR A 70 -0.96 2.62 -0.78
C THR A 70 0.49 2.50 -0.32
N SER A 71 0.71 1.95 0.87
CA SER A 71 2.05 1.60 1.35
C SER A 71 2.78 0.62 0.41
N ALA A 72 2.07 -0.26 -0.29
CA ALA A 72 2.66 -1.13 -1.32
C ALA A 72 3.20 -0.32 -2.53
N MET A 73 2.42 0.64 -3.03
CA MET A 73 2.83 1.54 -4.12
C MET A 73 4.03 2.39 -3.68
N ALA A 74 3.97 2.98 -2.48
CA ALA A 74 5.04 3.77 -1.91
C ALA A 74 6.34 2.96 -1.74
N THR A 75 6.22 1.71 -1.30
CA THR A 75 7.35 0.78 -1.15
C THR A 75 7.98 0.46 -2.52
N ALA A 76 7.16 0.15 -3.53
CA ALA A 76 7.66 -0.04 -4.89
C ALA A 76 8.36 1.21 -5.45
N ASP A 77 7.79 2.41 -5.27
CA ASP A 77 8.41 3.67 -5.69
C ASP A 77 9.74 3.97 -4.97
N PHE A 78 9.80 3.65 -3.67
CA PHE A 78 11.05 3.70 -2.93
C PHE A 78 12.11 2.77 -3.52
N LEU A 79 11.75 1.51 -3.76
CA LEU A 79 12.61 0.45 -4.26
C LEU A 79 13.02 0.61 -5.73
N ARG A 80 12.21 1.29 -6.56
CA ARG A 80 12.57 1.65 -7.94
C ARG A 80 13.87 2.47 -7.99
N ARG A 81 14.10 3.29 -6.98
CA ARG A 81 15.25 4.21 -6.86
C ARG A 81 16.48 3.59 -6.20
N GLN A 82 16.41 2.30 -5.82
CA GLN A 82 17.50 1.60 -5.15
C GLN A 82 18.28 0.72 -6.13
N GLU A 83 19.56 0.50 -5.83
CA GLU A 83 20.34 -0.58 -6.43
C GLU A 83 19.94 -1.93 -5.84
N GLY A 84 20.06 -2.99 -6.65
CA GLY A 84 19.53 -4.31 -6.34
C GLY A 84 18.09 -4.49 -6.85
N LYS A 85 17.78 -5.69 -7.32
CA LYS A 85 16.46 -6.03 -7.90
C LYS A 85 15.97 -7.41 -7.45
N LYS A 86 16.63 -8.05 -6.49
CA LYS A 86 16.18 -9.31 -5.89
C LYS A 86 15.63 -9.06 -4.51
N ALA A 87 14.44 -9.56 -4.23
CA ALA A 87 13.83 -9.43 -2.92
C ALA A 87 13.24 -10.75 -2.44
N TYR A 88 13.47 -11.04 -1.17
CA TYR A 88 12.64 -12.00 -0.43
C TYR A 88 11.45 -11.25 0.16
N VAL A 89 10.24 -11.65 -0.22
CA VAL A 89 9.02 -10.90 0.14
C VAL A 89 8.16 -11.75 1.07
N VAL A 90 7.84 -11.18 2.23
CA VAL A 90 6.80 -11.69 3.14
C VAL A 90 5.58 -10.81 2.93
N GLY A 91 4.72 -11.21 2.02
CA GLY A 91 3.51 -10.48 1.65
C GLY A 91 2.84 -11.09 0.43
N GLU A 92 1.63 -10.62 0.12
CA GLU A 92 0.84 -11.14 -1.00
C GLU A 92 0.12 -10.03 -1.79
N GLY A 93 -0.61 -10.44 -2.84
CA GLY A 93 -1.53 -9.55 -3.56
C GLY A 93 -0.86 -8.31 -4.17
N ALA A 94 -1.38 -7.12 -3.82
CA ALA A 94 -0.97 -5.86 -4.43
C ALA A 94 0.52 -5.54 -4.24
N LEU A 95 1.13 -5.90 -3.10
CA LEU A 95 2.57 -5.71 -2.89
C LEU A 95 3.40 -6.48 -3.93
N ILE A 96 3.08 -7.75 -4.16
CA ILE A 96 3.77 -8.60 -5.13
C ILE A 96 3.66 -7.99 -6.54
N HIS A 97 2.47 -7.54 -6.91
CA HIS A 97 2.21 -6.90 -8.21
C HIS A 97 3.02 -5.61 -8.40
N GLU A 98 3.04 -4.73 -7.39
CA GLU A 98 3.78 -3.47 -7.45
C GLU A 98 5.30 -3.67 -7.52
N LEU A 99 5.82 -4.70 -6.83
CA LEU A 99 7.24 -5.07 -6.92
C LEU A 99 7.61 -5.60 -8.31
N TYR A 100 6.77 -6.44 -8.93
CA TYR A 100 7.00 -6.87 -10.31
C TYR A 100 6.97 -5.70 -11.30
N LYS A 101 6.02 -4.77 -11.17
CA LYS A 101 6.01 -3.51 -11.96
C LYS A 101 7.24 -2.65 -11.72
N ALA A 102 7.86 -2.73 -10.55
CA ALA A 102 9.11 -2.04 -10.23
C ALA A 102 10.38 -2.76 -10.75
N GLY A 103 10.19 -3.88 -11.47
CA GLY A 103 11.28 -4.66 -12.07
C GLY A 103 12.00 -5.59 -11.09
N PHE A 104 11.36 -5.94 -9.97
CA PHE A 104 11.95 -6.86 -8.99
C PHE A 104 11.74 -8.32 -9.38
N THR A 105 12.75 -9.13 -9.09
CA THR A 105 12.67 -10.59 -9.03
C THR A 105 12.43 -11.00 -7.59
N ILE A 106 11.33 -11.71 -7.34
CA ILE A 106 11.04 -12.27 -6.01
C ILE A 106 11.71 -13.63 -5.91
N THR A 107 12.56 -13.82 -4.89
CA THR A 107 13.39 -15.01 -4.76
C THR A 107 13.84 -15.23 -3.31
N ASP A 108 14.11 -16.49 -2.96
CA ASP A 108 14.79 -16.90 -1.72
C ASP A 108 16.26 -17.28 -1.96
N VAL A 109 16.85 -16.84 -3.08
CA VAL A 109 18.26 -17.09 -3.42
C VAL A 109 19.03 -15.77 -3.49
N ASN A 110 19.87 -15.51 -2.48
CA ASN A 110 20.70 -14.32 -2.36
C ASN A 110 19.94 -13.01 -2.65
N PRO A 111 18.87 -12.70 -1.88
CA PRO A 111 18.11 -11.48 -2.08
C PRO A 111 18.89 -10.24 -1.61
N ASP A 112 18.75 -9.13 -2.34
CA ASP A 112 19.29 -7.83 -1.93
C ASP A 112 18.45 -7.20 -0.81
N PHE A 113 17.14 -7.49 -0.81
CA PHE A 113 16.15 -6.96 0.11
C PHE A 113 15.33 -8.05 0.80
N VAL A 114 14.95 -7.79 2.04
CA VAL A 114 13.80 -8.45 2.68
C VAL A 114 12.70 -7.42 2.80
N ILE A 115 11.54 -7.70 2.21
CA ILE A 115 10.39 -6.79 2.19
C ILE A 115 9.24 -7.45 2.93
N VAL A 116 8.76 -6.82 4.00
CA VAL A 116 7.61 -7.30 4.78
C VAL A 116 6.42 -6.38 4.53
N GLY A 117 5.33 -6.97 4.04
CA GLY A 117 4.02 -6.37 4.01
C GLY A 117 3.05 -7.17 4.85
N GLU A 118 1.92 -7.55 4.25
CA GLU A 118 0.87 -8.35 4.90
C GLU A 118 0.62 -9.63 4.10
N THR A 119 0.44 -10.75 4.79
CA THR A 119 -0.08 -12.00 4.19
C THR A 119 -0.74 -12.87 5.25
N ARG A 120 -1.89 -13.47 4.90
CA ARG A 120 -2.54 -14.47 5.76
C ARG A 120 -1.82 -15.81 5.78
N SER A 121 -0.85 -16.01 4.88
CA SER A 121 -0.05 -17.23 4.76
C SER A 121 1.24 -17.18 5.58
N PHE A 122 1.41 -16.14 6.42
CA PHE A 122 2.60 -16.00 7.25
C PHE A 122 2.81 -17.24 8.12
N ASN A 123 4.04 -17.75 8.11
CA ASN A 123 4.38 -18.98 8.80
C ASN A 123 5.84 -18.96 9.28
N TRP A 124 6.22 -20.01 10.00
CA TRP A 124 7.53 -20.13 10.61
C TRP A 124 8.68 -20.12 9.58
N GLU A 125 8.50 -20.77 8.43
CA GLU A 125 9.54 -20.81 7.38
C GLU A 125 9.80 -19.41 6.82
N MET A 126 8.74 -18.62 6.61
CA MET A 126 8.86 -17.24 6.16
C MET A 126 9.64 -16.38 7.16
N MET A 127 9.29 -16.48 8.44
CA MET A 127 10.00 -15.79 9.52
C MET A 127 11.48 -16.19 9.57
N HIS A 128 11.76 -17.50 9.49
CA HIS A 128 13.11 -18.04 9.54
C HIS A 128 13.96 -17.53 8.37
N LYS A 129 13.45 -17.62 7.12
CA LYS A 129 14.16 -17.13 5.94
C LYS A 129 14.36 -15.61 5.98
N ALA A 130 13.33 -14.84 6.32
CA ALA A 130 13.43 -13.39 6.45
C ALA A 130 14.51 -12.99 7.47
N ALA A 131 14.45 -13.56 8.69
CA ALA A 131 15.43 -13.29 9.74
C ALA A 131 16.86 -13.68 9.30
N PHE A 132 17.01 -14.83 8.65
CA PHE A 132 18.29 -15.29 8.11
C PHE A 132 18.87 -14.29 7.09
N PHE A 133 18.09 -13.85 6.09
CA PHE A 133 18.59 -12.91 5.08
C PHE A 133 18.93 -11.55 5.67
N VAL A 134 18.09 -11.02 6.57
CA VAL A 134 18.38 -9.75 7.27
C VAL A 134 19.67 -9.86 8.09
N ALA A 135 19.84 -10.94 8.85
CA ALA A 135 21.05 -11.17 9.66
C ALA A 135 22.32 -11.28 8.80
N ASN A 136 22.19 -11.71 7.54
CA ASN A 136 23.28 -11.79 6.56
C ASN A 136 23.43 -10.52 5.68
N GLY A 137 22.76 -9.42 6.04
CA GLY A 137 23.00 -8.10 5.43
C GLY A 137 22.01 -7.69 4.33
N ALA A 138 20.97 -8.49 4.06
CA ALA A 138 19.89 -8.04 3.18
C ALA A 138 19.21 -6.80 3.78
N ARG A 139 18.87 -5.83 2.93
CA ARG A 139 18.27 -4.56 3.35
C ARG A 139 16.82 -4.78 3.77
N PHE A 140 16.49 -4.46 5.02
CA PHE A 140 15.18 -4.75 5.59
C PHE A 140 14.21 -3.57 5.42
N ILE A 141 13.11 -3.77 4.69
CA ILE A 141 12.06 -2.79 4.42
C ILE A 141 10.71 -3.36 4.86
N ALA A 142 9.87 -2.53 5.50
CA ALA A 142 8.49 -2.87 5.82
C ALA A 142 7.54 -1.84 5.20
N THR A 143 6.36 -2.25 4.76
CA THR A 143 5.38 -1.34 4.13
C THR A 143 4.81 -0.34 5.12
N ASN A 144 4.55 -0.77 6.35
CA ASN A 144 3.95 0.02 7.42
C ASN A 144 4.29 -0.59 8.80
N PRO A 145 4.21 0.20 9.89
CA PRO A 145 4.56 -0.25 11.24
C PRO A 145 3.36 -0.80 12.05
N ASP A 146 2.15 -0.82 11.48
CA ASP A 146 0.93 -1.17 12.22
C ASP A 146 0.97 -2.64 12.66
N THR A 147 0.66 -2.91 13.92
CA THR A 147 0.76 -4.25 14.52
C THR A 147 -0.40 -5.18 14.17
N HIS A 148 -1.54 -4.62 13.76
CA HIS A 148 -2.74 -5.36 13.39
C HIS A 148 -3.67 -4.50 12.53
N GLY A 149 -4.50 -5.15 11.70
CA GLY A 149 -5.62 -4.51 11.03
C GLY A 149 -6.80 -4.26 11.98
N ARG A 150 -7.90 -3.70 11.47
CA ARG A 150 -9.15 -3.61 12.24
C ARG A 150 -9.80 -5.00 12.34
N GLY A 151 -10.30 -5.34 13.54
CA GLY A 151 -10.99 -6.61 13.80
C GLY A 151 -10.10 -7.74 14.33
N TYR A 152 -8.85 -7.44 14.67
CA TYR A 152 -7.93 -8.30 15.41
C TYR A 152 -7.54 -7.65 16.73
#